data_AF-A0A351VD23-F1
#
_entry.id   AF-A0A351VD23-F1
#
_cell.length_a   1.000
_cell.length_b   1.000
_cell.length_c   1.000
_cell.angle_alpha   90.00
_cell.angle_beta   90.00
_cell.angle_gamma   90.00
#
_symmetry.space_group_name_H-M   'P 1'
#
loop_
_entity.id
_entity.type
_entity.pdbx_description
1 polymer ?
#
loop_
_entity_poly.entity_id
_entity_poly.type
_entity_poly.pdbx_seq_one_letter_code
_entity_poly.pdbx_strand_id
1 'polypeptide(L)'
;ASVSSSRFSGSLSIIGGLIIGDIAVELNWASVEILFYAAVTLLASLSIASIEFSDGLRIYRLFLVICTALFGLWGFAGGLLLVLLSVLTTPTFGNMSYFWPLFPFNWKALKTLLFRYPTAKAQPSKVWKQR
;
A
#
# COMPACT_ATOMS: atom_id res chain seq x y z
N ALA A 1 33.93 9.90 -13.64
CA ALA A 1 33.83 10.38 -12.23
C ALA A 1 32.41 10.30 -11.63
N SER A 2 31.37 9.92 -12.38
CA SER A 2 29.96 9.92 -11.89
C SER A 2 29.50 8.65 -11.16
N VAL A 3 30.28 7.55 -11.17
CA VAL A 3 29.88 6.26 -10.56
C VAL A 3 30.25 6.18 -9.06
N SER A 4 31.20 6.98 -8.56
CA SER A 4 31.54 7.01 -7.12
C SER A 4 30.48 7.74 -6.27
N SER A 5 29.81 8.74 -6.81
CA SER A 5 28.85 9.59 -6.08
C SER A 5 27.58 8.82 -5.68
N SER A 6 27.10 7.90 -6.53
CA SER A 6 25.90 7.10 -6.26
C SER A 6 26.13 6.05 -5.16
N ARG A 7 27.35 5.49 -5.08
CA ARG A 7 27.73 4.54 -4.00
C ARG A 7 27.77 5.22 -2.63
N PHE A 8 28.28 6.44 -2.57
CA PHE A 8 28.30 7.22 -1.34
C PHE A 8 26.88 7.62 -0.90
N SER A 9 26.02 8.04 -1.83
CA SER A 9 24.62 8.39 -1.56
C SER A 9 23.82 7.22 -0.96
N GLY A 10 23.96 6.01 -1.51
CA GLY A 10 23.30 4.81 -0.97
C GLY A 10 23.75 4.46 0.45
N SER A 11 25.07 4.43 0.70
CA SER A 11 25.61 4.16 2.03
C SER A 11 25.20 5.22 3.06
N LEU A 12 25.22 6.50 2.68
CA LEU A 12 24.80 7.59 3.55
C LEU A 12 23.31 7.51 3.89
N SER A 13 22.46 7.13 2.93
CA SER A 13 21.02 6.94 3.15
C SER A 13 20.73 5.80 4.13
N ILE A 14 21.45 4.68 4.03
CA ILE A 14 21.29 3.53 4.94
C ILE A 14 21.79 3.89 6.34
N ILE A 15 22.99 4.47 6.44
CA ILE A 15 23.59 4.87 7.72
C ILE A 15 22.73 5.94 8.40
N GLY A 16 22.26 6.94 7.65
CA GLY A 16 21.40 8.00 8.18
C GLY A 16 20.08 7.46 8.73
N GLY A 17 19.44 6.52 8.03
CA GLY A 17 18.21 5.87 8.51
C GLY A 17 18.42 5.06 9.78
N LEU A 18 19.54 4.33 9.89
CA LEU A 18 19.86 3.55 11.08
C LEU A 18 20.15 4.44 12.30
N ILE A 19 20.96 5.49 12.14
CA ILE A 19 21.29 6.42 13.23
C ILE A 19 20.03 7.14 13.73
N ILE A 20 19.18 7.62 12.84
CA ILE A 20 17.91 8.28 13.22
C ILE A 20 16.99 7.29 13.94
N GLY A 21 16.90 6.05 13.46
CA GLY A 21 16.11 5.01 14.10
C GLY A 21 16.59 4.66 15.51
N ASP A 22 17.91 4.56 15.68
CA ASP A 22 18.55 4.25 16.97
C ASP A 22 18.31 5.37 17.99
N ILE A 23 18.58 6.62 17.59
CA ILE A 23 18.31 7.81 18.42
C ILE A 23 16.83 7.92 18.78
N ALA A 24 15.91 7.61 17.86
CA ALA A 24 14.47 7.68 18.12
C ALA A 24 14.02 6.68 19.21
N VAL A 25 14.66 5.51 19.30
CA VAL A 25 14.39 4.53 20.36
C VAL A 25 15.08 4.95 21.66
N GLU A 26 16.33 5.41 21.59
CA GLU A 26 17.11 5.85 22.75
C GLU A 26 16.44 7.03 23.49
N LEU A 27 15.91 8.00 22.75
CA LEU A 27 15.16 9.14 23.29
C LEU A 27 13.72 8.80 23.69
N ASN A 28 13.31 7.54 23.59
CA ASN A 28 11.96 7.06 23.86
C ASN A 28 10.87 7.78 23.03
N TRP A 29 11.22 8.30 21.85
CA TRP A 29 10.25 8.90 20.92
C TRP A 29 9.36 7.85 20.28
N ALA A 30 9.87 6.63 20.09
CA ALA A 30 9.11 5.49 19.64
C ALA A 30 9.59 4.20 20.32
N SER A 31 8.68 3.29 20.63
CA SER A 31 9.04 1.96 21.11
C SER A 31 9.50 1.06 19.96
N VAL A 32 10.32 0.06 20.28
CA VAL A 32 10.80 -0.94 19.31
C VAL A 32 9.63 -1.64 18.61
N GLU A 33 8.54 -1.88 19.33
CA GLU A 33 7.30 -2.47 18.80
C GLU A 33 6.67 -1.59 17.72
N ILE A 34 6.57 -0.27 17.95
CA ILE A 34 6.03 0.69 16.98
C ILE A 34 6.91 0.75 15.73
N LEU A 35 8.24 0.76 15.89
CA LEU A 35 9.18 0.72 14.76
C LEU A 35 9.01 -0.55 13.92
N PHE A 36 8.82 -1.70 14.57
CA PHE A 36 8.59 -2.97 13.88
C PHE A 36 7.32 -2.90 13.02
N TYR A 37 6.20 -2.43 13.57
CA TYR A 37 4.96 -2.28 12.80
C TYR A 37 5.09 -1.25 11.67
N ALA A 38 5.84 -0.16 11.88
CA ALA A 38 6.10 0.84 10.84
C ALA A 38 6.93 0.25 9.67
N ALA A 39 7.93 -0.58 9.97
CA ALA A 39 8.74 -1.25 8.95
C ALA A 39 7.90 -2.24 8.12
N VAL A 40 7.06 -3.05 8.77
CA VAL A 40 6.12 -3.95 8.07
C VAL A 40 5.15 -3.16 7.19
N THR A 41 4.63 -2.05 7.69
CA THR A 41 3.72 -1.16 6.94
C THR A 41 4.40 -0.53 5.73
N LEU A 42 5.67 -0.14 5.85
CA LEU A 42 6.48 0.38 4.75
C LEU A 42 6.64 -0.70 3.66
N LEU A 43 7.04 -1.92 4.02
CA LEU A 43 7.19 -3.04 3.10
C LEU A 43 5.86 -3.39 2.40
N ALA A 44 4.75 -3.40 3.13
CA ALA A 44 3.43 -3.60 2.56
C ALA A 44 3.08 -2.49 1.54
N SER A 45 3.44 -1.25 1.84
CA SER A 45 3.22 -0.11 0.95
C SER A 45 4.04 -0.20 -0.34
N LEU A 46 5.21 -0.85 -0.33
CA LEU A 46 6.01 -1.13 -1.53
C LEU A 46 5.39 -2.19 -2.46
N SER A 47 4.44 -2.98 -1.96
CA SER A 47 3.74 -3.99 -2.77
C SER A 47 2.61 -3.40 -3.62
N ILE A 48 2.25 -2.14 -3.38
CA ILE A 48 1.17 -1.45 -4.09
C ILE A 48 1.71 -0.93 -5.43
N ALA A 49 1.14 -1.40 -6.54
CA ALA A 49 1.60 -1.03 -7.88
C ALA A 49 1.17 0.38 -8.31
N SER A 50 0.08 0.92 -7.74
CA SER A 50 -0.49 2.22 -8.12
C SER A 50 -0.15 3.31 -7.12
N ILE A 51 0.56 4.34 -7.59
CA ILE A 51 1.01 5.47 -6.77
C ILE A 51 -0.16 6.26 -6.19
N GLU A 52 -1.16 6.60 -7.02
CA GLU A 52 -2.36 7.34 -6.59
C GLU A 52 -3.09 6.67 -5.42
N PHE A 53 -3.18 5.33 -5.44
CA PHE A 53 -3.79 4.58 -4.35
C PHE A 53 -2.92 4.58 -3.08
N SER A 54 -1.60 4.45 -3.24
CA SER A 54 -0.66 4.55 -2.11
C SER A 54 -0.77 5.93 -1.44
N ASP A 55 -0.88 7.00 -2.21
CA ASP A 55 -1.06 8.35 -1.68
C ASP A 55 -2.41 8.54 -0.98
N GLY A 56 -3.49 7.96 -1.53
CA GLY A 56 -4.78 7.90 -0.84
C GLY A 56 -4.71 7.20 0.52
N LEU A 57 -4.01 6.06 0.61
CA LEU A 57 -3.80 5.35 1.87
C LEU A 57 -2.97 6.15 2.90
N ARG A 58 -2.04 7.00 2.44
CA ARG A 58 -1.29 7.90 3.33
C ARG A 58 -2.22 8.93 3.98
N ILE A 59 -3.17 9.48 3.22
CA ILE A 59 -4.16 10.42 3.75
C ILE A 59 -5.07 9.73 4.78
N TYR A 60 -5.56 8.52 4.49
CA TYR A 60 -6.36 7.76 5.46
C TYR A 60 -5.58 7.43 6.74
N ARG A 61 -4.28 7.13 6.62
CA ARG A 61 -3.42 6.89 7.80
C ARG A 61 -3.31 8.15 8.66
N LEU A 62 -3.11 9.31 8.05
CA LEU A 62 -3.06 10.59 8.79
C LEU A 62 -4.40 10.86 9.49
N PHE A 63 -5.52 10.62 8.81
CA PHE A 63 -6.85 10.74 9.39
C PHE A 63 -7.03 9.83 10.61
N LEU A 64 -6.65 8.55 10.52
CA LEU A 64 -6.73 7.61 11.65
C LEU A 64 -5.86 8.03 12.83
N VAL A 65 -4.64 8.55 12.57
CA VAL A 65 -3.75 9.06 13.62
C VAL A 65 -4.40 10.26 14.34
N ILE A 66 -4.98 11.20 13.60
CA ILE A 66 -5.67 12.36 14.18
C ILE A 66 -6.88 11.92 15.01
N CYS A 67 -7.73 11.03 14.48
CA CYS A 67 -8.89 10.52 15.21
C CYS A 67 -8.49 9.78 16.50
N THR A 68 -7.42 8.98 16.43
CA THR A 68 -6.89 8.24 17.58
C THR A 68 -6.26 9.18 18.61
N ALA A 69 -5.58 10.24 18.16
CA ALA A 69 -4.98 11.23 19.06
C ALA A 69 -6.05 11.99 19.88
N LEU A 70 -7.22 12.25 19.29
CA LEU A 70 -8.31 13.00 19.95
C LEU A 70 -9.20 12.12 20.84
N PHE A 71 -9.56 10.92 20.38
CA PHE A 71 -10.58 10.07 21.04
C PHE A 71 -10.03 8.69 21.49
N GLY A 72 -8.71 8.47 21.40
CA GLY A 72 -8.08 7.21 21.77
C GLY A 72 -8.57 6.01 20.96
N LEU A 73 -8.76 4.87 21.64
CA LEU A 73 -9.21 3.61 21.04
C LEU A 73 -10.58 3.71 20.35
N TRP A 74 -11.52 4.49 20.91
CA TRP A 74 -12.84 4.68 20.30
C TRP A 74 -12.76 5.51 19.02
N GLY A 75 -11.87 6.51 18.98
CA GLY A 75 -11.53 7.26 17.78
C GLY A 75 -10.94 6.39 16.68
N PHE A 76 -10.05 5.47 17.05
CA PHE A 76 -9.49 4.51 16.11
C PHE A 76 -10.56 3.60 15.51
N ALA A 77 -11.41 2.99 16.34
CA ALA A 77 -12.47 2.10 15.87
C ALA A 77 -13.49 2.82 14.97
N GLY A 78 -13.94 4.01 15.37
CA GLY A 78 -14.86 4.83 14.57
C GLY A 78 -14.23 5.31 13.26
N GLY A 79 -12.99 5.81 13.33
CA GLY A 79 -12.24 6.24 12.15
C GLY A 79 -12.01 5.08 11.17
N LEU A 80 -11.69 3.88 11.68
CA LEU A 80 -11.50 2.68 10.86
C LEU A 80 -12.79 2.28 10.14
N LEU A 81 -13.94 2.34 10.82
CA LEU A 81 -15.25 2.09 10.20
C LEU A 81 -15.56 3.11 9.10
N LEU A 82 -15.27 4.40 9.33
CA LEU A 82 -15.46 5.45 8.33
C LEU A 82 -14.56 5.24 7.10
N VAL A 83 -13.30 4.86 7.30
CA VAL A 83 -12.38 4.53 6.20
C VAL A 83 -12.91 3.34 5.41
N LEU A 84 -13.33 2.26 6.07
CA LEU A 84 -13.90 1.08 5.40
C LEU A 84 -15.15 1.44 4.59
N LEU A 85 -16.06 2.22 5.18
CA LEU A 85 -17.27 2.66 4.49
C LEU A 85 -16.95 3.55 3.28
N SER A 86 -15.98 4.46 3.42
CA SER A 86 -15.51 5.30 2.33
C SER A 86 -15.00 4.43 1.18
N VAL A 87 -14.12 3.47 1.45
CA VAL A 87 -13.52 2.63 0.40
C VAL A 87 -14.55 1.72 -0.29
N LEU A 88 -15.56 1.23 0.44
CA LEU A 88 -16.66 0.46 -0.15
C LEU A 88 -17.55 1.30 -1.06
N THR A 89 -17.81 2.55 -0.67
CA THR A 89 -18.74 3.46 -1.36
C THR A 89 -18.08 4.15 -2.55
N THR A 90 -16.74 4.28 -2.59
CA THR A 90 -16.04 4.95 -3.69
C THR A 90 -16.21 4.18 -5.01
N PRO A 91 -16.94 4.74 -6.00
CA PRO A 91 -17.03 4.14 -7.31
C PRO A 91 -15.74 4.40 -8.10
N THR A 92 -15.26 3.41 -8.85
CA THR A 92 -14.21 3.63 -9.84
C THR A 92 -14.79 4.20 -11.14
N PHE A 93 -13.92 4.65 -12.05
CA PHE A 93 -14.26 5.20 -13.38
C PHE A 93 -15.16 4.29 -14.26
N GLY A 94 -15.42 3.04 -13.86
CA GLY A 94 -16.33 2.10 -14.52
C GLY A 94 -17.63 1.80 -13.76
N ASN A 95 -18.01 2.60 -12.75
CA ASN A 95 -19.19 2.38 -11.89
C ASN A 95 -19.15 1.06 -11.07
N MET A 96 -17.97 0.46 -10.93
CA MET A 96 -17.73 -0.70 -10.07
C MET A 96 -16.96 -0.26 -8.82
N SER A 97 -17.27 -0.86 -7.67
CA SER A 97 -16.55 -0.55 -6.42
C SER A 97 -15.08 -0.96 -6.52
N TYR A 98 -14.18 -0.23 -5.86
CA TYR A 98 -12.75 -0.57 -5.77
C TYR A 98 -12.52 -1.98 -5.18
N PHE A 99 -13.47 -2.48 -4.38
CA PHE A 99 -13.45 -3.81 -3.79
C PHE A 99 -14.05 -4.91 -4.65
N TRP A 100 -14.47 -4.65 -5.89
CA TRP A 100 -14.92 -5.72 -6.78
C TRP A 100 -13.74 -6.65 -7.11
N PRO A 101 -13.86 -8.00 -6.97
CA PRO A 101 -15.05 -8.83 -6.78
C PRO A 101 -15.28 -9.36 -5.34
N LEU A 102 -14.66 -8.76 -4.32
CA LEU A 102 -14.94 -9.06 -2.91
C LEU A 102 -16.29 -8.45 -2.48
N PHE A 103 -16.62 -7.26 -2.98
CA PHE A 103 -17.89 -6.60 -2.72
C PHE A 103 -18.40 -5.85 -3.98
N PRO A 104 -19.58 -6.18 -4.53
CA PRO A 104 -20.41 -7.37 -4.26
C PRO A 104 -19.66 -8.67 -4.61
N PHE A 105 -19.76 -9.69 -3.75
CA PHE A 105 -18.95 -10.90 -3.84
C PHE A 105 -19.23 -11.72 -5.11
N ASN A 106 -18.20 -12.01 -5.91
CA ASN A 106 -18.28 -12.87 -7.09
C ASN A 106 -17.14 -13.90 -7.12
N TRP A 107 -17.45 -15.12 -6.67
CA TRP A 107 -16.49 -16.23 -6.58
C TRP A 107 -15.84 -16.59 -7.94
N LYS A 108 -16.59 -16.50 -9.04
CA LYS A 108 -16.11 -16.85 -10.39
C LYS A 108 -15.06 -15.85 -10.88
N ALA A 109 -15.30 -14.56 -10.65
CA ALA A 109 -14.35 -13.50 -10.95
C ALA A 109 -13.11 -13.59 -10.04
N LEU A 110 -13.31 -13.80 -8.74
CA LEU A 110 -12.21 -13.93 -7.77
C LEU A 110 -11.27 -15.09 -8.11
N LYS A 111 -11.81 -16.27 -8.45
CA LYS A 111 -10.99 -17.43 -8.87
C LYS A 111 -10.19 -17.12 -10.15
N THR A 112 -10.75 -16.35 -11.07
CA THR A 112 -10.06 -15.96 -12.31
C THR A 112 -8.94 -14.94 -12.05
N LEU A 113 -9.12 -14.04 -11.07
CA LEU A 113 -8.09 -13.07 -10.66
C LEU A 113 -6.96 -13.75 -9.86
N LEU A 114 -7.29 -14.63 -8.92
CA LEU A 114 -6.30 -15.37 -8.12
C LEU A 114 -5.52 -16.38 -8.96
N PHE A 115 -6.22 -17.13 -9.83
CA PHE A 115 -5.61 -18.07 -10.76
C PHE A 115 -5.56 -17.46 -12.16
N ARG A 116 -4.92 -16.29 -12.29
CA ARG A 116 -4.77 -15.62 -13.57
C ARG A 116 -3.97 -16.53 -14.53
N TYR A 117 -4.67 -17.10 -15.51
CA TYR A 117 -4.02 -17.86 -16.57
C TYR A 117 -3.12 -16.94 -17.40
N PRO A 118 -1.91 -17.38 -17.78
CA PRO A 118 -0.98 -16.56 -18.55
C PRO A 118 -1.58 -16.19 -19.90
N THR A 119 -1.64 -14.89 -20.19
CA THR A 119 -2.21 -14.30 -21.41
C THR A 119 -1.61 -14.87 -22.70
N ALA A 120 -0.39 -15.40 -22.64
CA ALA A 120 0.28 -16.06 -23.76
C ALA A 120 -0.53 -17.23 -24.36
N LYS A 121 -1.33 -17.95 -23.56
CA LYS A 121 -2.20 -19.04 -24.06
C LYS A 121 -3.51 -18.56 -24.69
N ALA A 122 -3.89 -17.30 -24.44
CA ALA A 122 -5.09 -16.69 -25.01
C ALA A 122 -4.78 -15.91 -26.31
N GLN A 123 -3.51 -15.80 -26.70
CA GLN A 123 -3.11 -15.11 -27.92
C GLN A 123 -3.39 -16.01 -29.14
N PRO A 124 -4.10 -15.51 -30.17
CA PRO A 124 -4.34 -16.29 -31.38
C PRO A 124 -3.00 -16.64 -32.05
N SER A 125 -2.86 -17.88 -32.53
CA SER A 125 -1.63 -18.41 -33.13
C SER A 125 -1.18 -17.64 -34.38
N LYS A 126 -2.11 -16.94 -35.05
CA LYS A 126 -1.82 -15.98 -36.12
C LYS A 126 -2.47 -14.64 -35.81
N VAL A 127 -1.63 -13.63 -35.58
CA VAL A 127 -2.06 -12.25 -35.34
C VAL A 127 -2.41 -11.52 -36.64
N TRP A 128 -1.83 -11.96 -37.76
CA TRP A 128 -2.02 -11.33 -39.08
C TRP A 128 -2.48 -12.36 -40.11
N LYS A 129 -3.49 -12.01 -40.91
CA LYS A 129 -3.91 -12.78 -42.08
C LYS A 129 -2.96 -12.40 -43.22
N GLN A 130 -1.96 -13.24 -43.49
CA GLN A 130 -1.12 -13.10 -44.69
C GLN A 130 -2.05 -13.13 -45.91
N ARG A 131 -2.07 -12.03 -46.66
CA ARG A 131 -2.76 -11.94 -47.95
C ARG A 131 -1.91 -12.60 -49.03
#